data_AF-A0A1Q9RV66-F1
#
_entry.id   AF-A0A1Q9RV66-F1
#
_cell.length_a   1.000
_cell.length_b   1.000
_cell.length_c   1.000
_cell.angle_alpha   90.00
_cell.angle_beta   90.00
_cell.angle_gamma   90.00
#
_symmetry.space_group_name_H-M   'P 1'
#
loop_
_entity.id
_entity.type
_entity.pdbx_description
1 polymer ?
#
loop_
_entity_poly.entity_id
_entity_poly.type
_entity_poly.pdbx_seq_one_letter_code
_entity_poly.pdbx_strand_id
1 'polypeptide(L)' 'MLARRAGLPAQAVGAPTAGYYWPSAMIREFVAILYDHRVTHAVLLVLFAVPIPLALLTVG' A
#
# COMPACT_ATOMS: atom_id res chain seq x y z
N MET A 1 4.90 8.15 8.51
CA MET A 1 4.74 7.04 9.49
C MET A 1 5.24 7.34 10.91
N LEU A 2 6.37 8.06 11.11
CA LEU A 2 6.91 8.32 12.47
C LEU A 2 5.91 9.06 13.39
N ALA A 3 5.29 10.14 12.91
CA ALA A 3 4.26 10.87 13.67
C ALA A 3 3.05 9.98 14.02
N ARG A 4 2.61 9.13 13.08
CA ARG A 4 1.51 8.18 13.28
C ARG A 4 1.85 7.13 14.34
N ARG A 5 3.07 6.59 14.33
CA ARG A 5 3.57 5.66 15.37
C ARG A 5 3.74 6.33 16.73
N ALA A 6 4.05 7.62 16.74
CA ALA A 6 4.13 8.44 17.95
C ALA A 6 2.75 8.92 18.46
N GLY A 7 1.64 8.57 17.79
CA GLY A 7 0.30 9.02 18.16
C GLY A 7 0.07 10.52 17.97
N LEU A 8 0.94 11.21 17.24
CA LEU A 8 0.84 12.66 17.03
C LEU A 8 -0.17 12.96 15.90
N PRO A 9 -1.12 13.89 16.09
CA PRO A 9 -2.04 14.34 15.06
C PRO A 9 -1.35 15.28 14.06
N ALA A 10 -0.25 14.82 13.45
CA ALA A 10 0.53 15.58 12.48
C ALA A 10 0.37 14.99 11.07
N GLN A 11 0.05 15.86 10.12
CA GLN A 11 -0.01 15.55 8.69
C GLN A 11 1.29 16.04 8.03
N ALA A 12 1.87 15.27 7.12
CA ALA A 12 2.95 15.76 6.28
C ALA A 12 2.41 16.81 5.30
N VAL A 13 2.99 18.01 5.33
CA VAL A 13 2.73 19.06 4.33
C VAL A 13 3.83 19.00 3.27
N GLY A 14 3.44 19.12 2.00
CA GLY A 14 4.40 19.13 0.89
C GLY A 14 5.39 20.30 1.00
N ALA A 15 6.65 20.06 0.67
CA ALA A 15 7.64 21.13 0.50
C ALA A 15 7.47 21.79 -0.88
N PRO A 16 7.82 23.08 -1.05
CA PRO A 16 7.82 23.72 -2.35
C PRO A 16 8.89 23.07 -3.25
N THR A 17 8.47 22.09 -4.04
CA THR A 17 9.27 21.38 -5.03
C THR A 17 8.67 21.55 -6.42
N ALA A 18 9.50 21.50 -7.46
CA ALA A 18 9.01 21.54 -8.85
C ALA A 18 7.96 20.45 -9.10
N GLY A 19 6.91 20.78 -9.86
CA GLY A 19 5.73 19.92 -10.03
C GLY A 19 6.01 18.52 -10.57
N TYR A 20 7.12 18.33 -11.29
CA TYR A 20 7.51 17.01 -11.80
C TYR A 20 7.97 16.02 -10.71
N TYR A 21 8.28 16.50 -9.49
CA TYR A 21 8.56 15.62 -8.35
C TYR A 21 7.29 15.11 -7.65
N TRP A 22 6.12 15.70 -7.95
CA TRP A 22 4.87 15.33 -7.31
C TRP A 22 4.47 13.86 -7.55
N PRO A 23 4.54 13.30 -8.78
CA PRO A 23 4.17 11.92 -9.03
C PRO A 23 5.04 10.91 -8.27
N SER A 24 6.36 11.14 -8.19
CA SER A 24 7.27 10.24 -7.48
C SER A 24 7.07 10.29 -5.97
N ALA A 25 6.77 11.48 -5.41
CA ALA A 25 6.40 11.63 -4.01
C ALA A 25 5.10 10.88 -3.66
N MET A 26 4.09 10.97 -4.53
CA MET A 26 2.82 10.24 -4.43
C MET A 26 3.03 8.73 -4.42
N ILE A 27 3.82 8.19 -5.36
CA ILE A 27 4.11 6.74 -5.42
C ILE A 27 4.80 6.29 -4.14
N ARG A 28 5.77 7.05 -3.63
CA ARG A 28 6.48 6.69 -2.41
C ARG A 28 5.54 6.62 -1.20
N GLU A 29 4.61 7.56 -1.05
CA GLU A 29 3.62 7.53 0.03
C GLU A 29 2.66 6.34 -0.12
N PHE A 30 2.20 6.06 -1.34
CA PHE A 30 1.37 4.88 -1.62
C PHE A 30 2.09 3.57 -1.26
N VAL A 31 3.34 3.42 -1.68
CA VAL A 31 4.17 2.25 -1.36
C VAL A 31 4.43 2.15 0.15
N ALA A 32 4.63 3.26 0.85
CA ALA A 32 4.80 3.27 2.30
C ALA A 32 3.54 2.75 3.02
N ILE A 33 2.34 3.14 2.58
CA ILE A 33 1.07 2.64 3.13
C ILE A 33 0.91 1.14 2.82
N LEU A 34 1.23 0.73 1.59
CA LEU A 34 1.15 -0.67 1.17
C LEU A 34 2.08 -1.57 2.01
N TYR A 35 3.29 -1.10 2.27
CA TYR A 35 4.29 -1.81 3.08
C TYR A 35 3.90 -1.91 4.55
N ASP A 36 3.32 -0.85 5.12
CA ASP A 36 2.90 -0.81 6.53
C ASP A 36 1.81 -1.87 6.82
N HIS A 37 0.96 -2.17 5.84
CA HIS A 37 -0.10 -3.19 5.95
C HIS A 37 0.13 -4.40 5.04
N ARG A 38 1.39 -4.75 4.74
CA ARG A 38 1.72 -5.80 3.75
C ARG A 38 1.05 -7.16 4.02
N VAL A 39 0.82 -7.51 5.29
CA VAL A 39 0.18 -8.78 5.68
C VAL A 39 -1.30 -8.77 5.30
N THR A 40 -2.02 -7.69 5.63
CA THR A 40 -3.43 -7.51 5.25
C THR A 40 -3.58 -7.54 3.73
N HIS A 41 -2.71 -6.85 3.00
CA HIS A 41 -2.71 -6.89 1.54
C HIS A 41 -2.44 -8.29 1.00
N ALA A 42 -1.48 -9.03 1.57
CA ALA A 42 -1.19 -10.41 1.17
C ALA A 42 -2.37 -11.35 1.42
N VAL A 43 -3.04 -11.24 2.58
CA VAL A 43 -4.25 -12.03 2.89
C VAL A 43 -5.37 -11.73 1.89
N LEU A 44 -5.62 -10.46 1.59
CA LEU A 44 -6.62 -10.07 0.61
C LEU A 44 -6.25 -10.60 -0.79
N LEU A 45 -5.00 -10.48 -1.20
CA LEU A 45 -4.54 -11.03 -2.49
C LEU A 45 -4.76 -12.54 -2.56
N VAL A 46 -4.40 -13.30 -1.53
CA VAL A 46 -4.64 -14.75 -1.49
C VAL A 46 -6.14 -15.04 -1.57
N LEU A 47 -6.94 -14.37 -0.74
CA LEU A 47 -8.39 -14.58 -0.67
C LEU A 47 -9.09 -14.34 -2.02
N PHE A 48 -8.66 -13.34 -2.79
CA PHE A 48 -9.30 -12.99 -4.06
C PHE A 48 -8.67 -13.67 -5.29
N ALA A 49 -7.35 -13.84 -5.31
CA ALA A 49 -6.64 -14.35 -6.49
C ALA A 49 -6.48 -15.87 -6.54
N VAL A 50 -6.52 -16.57 -5.39
CA VAL A 50 -6.29 -18.03 -5.31
C VAL A 50 -7.53 -18.90 -5.58
N PRO A 51 -8.78 -18.51 -5.27
CA PRO A 51 -9.92 -19.40 -5.43
C PRO A 51 -10.17 -19.86 -6.87
N ILE A 52 -10.03 -18.94 -7.83
CA ILE A 52 -10.24 -19.22 -9.27
C ILE A 52 -9.24 -20.27 -9.80
N PRO A 53 -7.91 -20.07 -9.67
CA PRO A 53 -6.95 -21.07 -10.12
C PRO A 53 -7.05 -22.38 -9.33
N LEU A 54 -7.35 -22.33 -8.03
CA LEU A 54 -7.56 -23.54 -7.24
C LEU A 54 -8.76 -24.36 -7.76
N ALA A 55 -9.88 -23.71 -8.05
CA ALA A 55 -11.06 -24.37 -8.60
C ALA A 55 -10.76 -25.02 -9.96
N LEU A 56 -10.03 -24.34 -10.84
CA LEU A 56 -9.63 -24.88 -12.14
C LEU A 56 -8.74 -26.13 -12.01
N LEU A 57 -7.84 -26.18 -11.02
CA LEU A 57 -6.97 -27.34 -10.76
C LEU A 57 -7.72 -28.55 -10.17
N THR A 58 -8.85 -28.32 -9.49
CA THR A 58 -9.65 -29.41 -8.88
C THR A 58 -10.71 -30.00 -9.81
N VAL A 59 -11.09 -29.28 -10.87
CA VAL A 59 -12.13 -29.66 -11.82
C VAL A 59 -11.56 -30.29 -13.10
N GLY A 60 -10.28 -30.00 -13.41
CA GLY A 60 -9.52 -30.68 -14.48
C GLY A 60 -8.90 -31.98 -13.99
#